data_AF-A0A2V6HA22-F1
#
_entry.id   AF-A0A2V6HA22-F1
#
_cell.length_a   1.000
_cell.length_b   1.000
_cell.length_c   1.000
_cell.angle_alpha   90.00
_cell.angle_beta   90.00
_cell.angle_gamma   90.00
#
_symmetry.space_group_name_H-M   'P 1'
#
loop_
_entity.id
_entity.type
_entity.pdbx_description
1 polymer ?
#
loop_
_entity_poly.entity_id
_entity_poly.type
_entity_poly.pdbx_seq_one_letter_code
_entity_poly.pdbx_strand_id
1 'polypeptide(L)'
;MAILIDETKRVLVQGITGREGRARTRLMREYGTNVVAGVTPGKGGQSVLGVPVFNAPQEAVDSLGKIDISVLFVPAAGVKEAAIPAIDAGIKLTVLVPDRVPVWDAM
;
A
#
# COMPACT_ATOMS: atom_id res chain seq x y z
N MET A 1 -1.40 -23.94 6.42
CA MET A 1 -2.59 -23.42 5.74
C MET A 1 -2.75 -21.96 6.15
N ALA A 2 -2.63 -21.04 5.20
CA ALA A 2 -2.82 -19.61 5.44
C ALA A 2 -4.31 -19.22 5.32
N ILE A 3 -4.71 -18.11 5.94
CA ILE A 3 -6.11 -17.61 5.91
C ILE A 3 -6.24 -16.43 4.94
N LEU A 4 -5.54 -15.31 5.22
CA LEU A 4 -5.67 -14.07 4.44
C LEU A 4 -4.46 -13.80 3.53
N ILE A 5 -3.26 -14.20 3.95
CA ILE A 5 -2.00 -13.81 3.31
C ILE A 5 -1.10 -15.04 3.17
N ASP A 6 -0.54 -15.22 1.98
CA ASP A 6 0.46 -16.23 1.61
C ASP A 6 1.53 -15.58 0.71
N GLU A 7 2.56 -16.35 0.35
CA GLU A 7 3.70 -15.90 -0.46
C GLU A 7 3.33 -15.49 -1.90
N THR A 8 2.15 -15.87 -2.39
CA THR A 8 1.70 -15.53 -3.74
C THR A 8 1.08 -14.15 -3.83
N LYS A 9 0.66 -13.57 -2.69
CA LYS A 9 -0.06 -12.29 -2.65
C LYS A 9 0.82 -11.13 -3.07
N ARG A 10 0.30 -10.30 -3.99
CA ARG A 10 0.97 -9.09 -4.46
C ARG A 10 0.56 -7.91 -3.60
N VAL A 11 1.55 -7.22 -3.04
CA VAL A 11 1.34 -6.15 -2.05
C VAL A 11 1.70 -4.78 -2.62
N LEU A 12 0.81 -3.82 -2.40
CA LEU A 12 1.01 -2.39 -2.65
C LEU A 12 1.23 -1.65 -1.33
N VAL A 13 2.22 -0.75 -1.30
CA VAL A 13 2.55 0.05 -0.11
C VAL A 13 2.16 1.51 -0.32
N GLN A 14 1.16 2.00 0.41
CA GLN A 14 0.81 3.42 0.40
C GLN A 14 1.67 4.19 1.41
N GLY A 15 2.19 5.34 1.00
CA GLY A 15 3.16 6.11 1.78
C GLY A 15 4.60 5.58 1.66
N ILE A 16 4.91 4.81 0.61
CA ILE A 16 6.22 4.14 0.42
C ILE A 16 7.42 5.11 0.45
N THR A 17 7.24 6.36 0.02
CA THR A 17 8.32 7.36 -0.01
C THR A 17 8.55 8.05 1.35
N GLY A 18 7.65 7.82 2.31
CA GLY A 18 7.80 8.28 3.69
C GLY A 18 8.80 7.45 4.48
N ARG A 19 9.24 7.95 5.64
CA ARG A 19 10.24 7.28 6.48
C ARG A 19 9.81 5.87 6.88
N GLU A 20 8.61 5.74 7.47
CA GLU A 20 8.08 4.44 7.89
C GLU A 20 7.77 3.56 6.69
N GLY A 21 7.08 4.07 5.67
CA GLY A 21 6.77 3.29 4.46
C GLY A 21 8.01 2.67 3.80
N ARG A 22 9.09 3.45 3.66
CA ARG A 22 10.37 2.96 3.12
C ARG A 22 11.00 1.91 4.03
N ALA A 23 11.05 2.16 5.35
CA ALA A 23 11.66 1.24 6.30
C ALA A 23 10.92 -0.10 6.38
N ARG A 24 9.57 -0.08 6.43
CA ARG A 24 8.74 -1.28 6.47
C ARG A 24 8.76 -2.04 5.15
N THR A 25 8.75 -1.33 4.02
CA THR A 25 8.92 -1.97 2.70
C THR A 25 10.22 -2.76 2.62
N ARG A 26 11.34 -2.20 3.11
CA ARG A 26 12.62 -2.92 3.17
C ARG A 26 12.50 -4.22 3.97
N LEU A 27 11.98 -4.14 5.20
CA LEU A 27 11.82 -5.31 6.07
C LEU A 27 10.87 -6.35 5.48
N MET A 28 9.75 -5.92 4.89
CA MET A 28 8.79 -6.80 4.24
C MET A 28 9.43 -7.58 3.09
N ARG A 29 10.23 -6.92 2.25
CA ARG A 29 10.92 -7.57 1.12
C ARG A 29 12.05 -8.48 1.59
N GLU A 30 12.83 -8.07 2.59
CA GLU A 30 13.85 -8.92 3.22
C GLU A 30 13.25 -10.21 3.83
N TYR A 31 12.02 -10.12 4.34
CA TYR A 31 11.27 -11.25 4.85
C TYR A 31 10.63 -12.14 3.76
N GLY A 32 10.59 -11.68 2.50
CA GLY A 32 10.01 -12.43 1.38
C GLY A 32 8.61 -12.00 0.95
N THR A 33 8.08 -10.87 1.46
CA THR A 33 6.82 -10.32 0.99
C THR A 33 6.96 -9.80 -0.44
N ASN A 34 6.03 -10.17 -1.33
CA ASN A 34 6.02 -9.73 -2.72
C ASN A 34 5.43 -8.31 -2.87
N VAL A 35 6.23 -7.31 -2.50
CA VAL A 35 5.88 -5.89 -2.71
C VAL A 35 6.11 -5.50 -4.17
N VAL A 36 5.03 -5.21 -4.88
CA VAL A 36 5.07 -4.96 -6.34
C VAL A 36 4.89 -3.50 -6.73
N ALA A 37 4.29 -2.70 -5.84
CA ALA A 37 3.98 -1.30 -6.11
C ALA A 37 4.05 -0.47 -4.84
N GLY A 38 4.30 0.82 -5.01
CA GLY A 38 4.09 1.80 -3.97
C GLY A 38 3.26 2.98 -4.48
N VAL A 39 2.61 3.68 -3.56
CA VAL A 39 1.81 4.87 -3.88
C VAL A 39 2.28 6.04 -3.03
N THR A 40 2.54 7.17 -3.67
CA THR A 40 2.62 8.47 -3.01
C THR A 40 2.16 9.54 -4.01
N PRO A 41 1.03 10.21 -3.75
CA PRO A 41 0.54 11.28 -4.62
C PRO A 41 1.60 12.34 -4.90
N GLY A 42 1.74 12.74 -6.16
CA GLY A 42 2.74 13.71 -6.63
C GLY A 42 4.16 13.16 -6.80
N LYS A 43 4.37 11.85 -6.55
CA LYS A 43 5.66 11.17 -6.72
C LYS A 43 5.60 9.96 -7.66
N GLY A 44 4.53 9.84 -8.45
CA GLY A 44 4.43 8.83 -9.50
C GLY A 44 5.61 8.90 -10.48
N GLY A 45 6.05 7.74 -10.97
CA GLY A 45 7.21 7.59 -11.85
C GLY A 45 8.55 7.44 -11.11
N GLN A 46 8.59 7.63 -9.79
CA GLN A 46 9.78 7.33 -8.98
C GLN A 46 9.91 5.83 -8.70
N SER A 47 11.03 5.44 -8.10
CA SER A 47 11.25 4.10 -7.57
C SER A 47 11.77 4.18 -6.13
N VAL A 48 11.25 3.32 -5.25
CA VAL A 48 11.76 3.15 -3.88
C VAL A 48 12.19 1.71 -3.70
N LEU A 49 13.48 1.50 -3.41
CA LEU A 49 14.06 0.16 -3.25
C LEU A 49 13.85 -0.72 -4.51
N GLY A 50 13.73 -0.14 -5.70
CA GLY A 50 13.40 -0.87 -6.93
C GLY A 50 11.92 -1.17 -7.13
N VAL A 51 11.03 -0.71 -6.23
CA VAL A 51 9.57 -0.80 -6.38
C VAL A 51 9.06 0.46 -7.09
N PRO A 52 8.29 0.34 -8.19
CA PRO A 52 7.73 1.50 -8.89
C PRO A 52 6.70 2.24 -8.02
N VAL A 53 6.73 3.56 -8.08
CA VAL A 53 5.81 4.45 -7.35
C VAL A 53 4.79 5.04 -8.31
N PHE A 54 3.53 5.00 -7.92
CA PHE A 54 2.38 5.55 -8.64
C PHE A 54 1.73 6.70 -7.84
N ASN A 55 0.91 7.52 -8.48
CA ASN A 55 0.17 8.58 -7.79
C ASN A 55 -1.09 8.03 -7.13
N ALA A 56 -1.70 6.99 -7.70
CA ALA A 56 -2.93 6.38 -7.17
C ALA A 56 -2.89 4.83 -7.23
N PRO A 57 -3.65 4.13 -6.36
CA PRO A 57 -3.76 2.67 -6.42
C PRO A 57 -4.28 2.15 -7.76
N GLN A 58 -5.24 2.84 -8.38
CA GLN A 58 -5.78 2.46 -9.69
C GLN A 58 -4.70 2.44 -10.77
N GLU A 59 -3.82 3.44 -10.81
CA GLU A 59 -2.69 3.47 -11.76
C GLU A 59 -1.77 2.25 -11.61
N ALA A 60 -1.53 1.82 -10.37
CA ALA A 60 -0.72 0.64 -10.09
C ALA A 60 -1.40 -0.65 -10.56
N VAL A 61 -2.71 -0.77 -10.36
CA VAL A 61 -3.52 -1.91 -10.83
C VAL A 61 -3.59 -1.94 -12.35
N ASP A 62 -3.81 -0.80 -13.01
CA ASP A 62 -3.86 -0.70 -14.47
C ASP A 62 -2.51 -1.07 -15.09
N SER A 63 -1.41 -0.64 -14.48
CA SER A 63 -0.06 -0.88 -15.00
C SER A 63 0.46 -2.29 -14.72
N LEU A 64 0.15 -2.87 -13.56
CA LEU A 64 0.77 -4.12 -13.09
C LEU A 64 -0.22 -5.28 -13.01
N GLY A 65 -1.49 -5.05 -13.33
CA GLY A 65 -2.58 -6.00 -13.17
C GLY A 65 -3.00 -6.15 -11.70
N LYS A 66 -3.60 -7.30 -11.39
CA LYS A 66 -4.18 -7.58 -10.06
C LYS A 66 -3.19 -7.37 -8.92
N ILE A 67 -3.61 -6.60 -7.91
CA ILE A 67 -2.95 -6.42 -6.61
C ILE A 67 -3.90 -6.92 -5.52
N ASP A 68 -3.42 -7.77 -4.63
CA ASP A 68 -4.28 -8.44 -3.65
C ASP A 68 -4.42 -7.64 -2.35
N ILE A 69 -3.35 -6.95 -1.94
CA ILE A 69 -3.25 -6.31 -0.62
C ILE A 69 -2.70 -4.89 -0.75
N SER A 70 -3.27 -3.95 -0.01
CA SER A 70 -2.74 -2.60 0.20
C SER A 70 -2.40 -2.42 1.68
N VAL A 71 -1.16 -2.07 2.01
CA VAL A 71 -0.76 -1.68 3.38
C VAL A 71 -0.50 -0.18 3.43
N LEU A 72 -1.04 0.48 4.46
CA LEU A 72 -1.00 1.93 4.58
C LEU A 72 0.01 2.36 5.64
N PHE A 73 1.06 3.06 5.21
CA PHE A 73 2.00 3.78 6.09
C PHE A 73 1.88 5.30 5.86
N VAL A 74 0.66 5.80 5.97
CA VAL A 74 0.30 7.23 5.86
C VAL A 74 0.02 7.82 7.25
N PRO A 75 0.04 9.16 7.43
CA PRO A 75 -0.45 9.76 8.67
C PRO A 75 -1.93 9.43 8.93
N ALA A 76 -2.35 9.44 10.19
CA ALA A 76 -3.73 9.12 10.60
C ALA A 76 -4.79 9.91 9.83
N ALA A 77 -4.55 11.21 9.64
CA ALA A 77 -5.45 12.13 8.93
C ALA A 77 -5.54 11.89 7.41
N GLY A 78 -4.74 10.98 6.85
CA GLY A 78 -4.79 10.61 5.42
C GLY A 78 -5.23 9.16 5.19
N VAL A 79 -5.69 8.46 6.24
CA VAL A 79 -6.06 7.04 6.14
C VAL A 79 -7.28 6.85 5.24
N LYS A 80 -8.32 7.67 5.40
CA LYS A 80 -9.55 7.56 4.60
C LYS A 80 -9.27 7.78 3.12
N GLU A 81 -8.51 8.82 2.80
CA GLU A 81 -8.12 9.21 1.46
C GLU A 81 -7.16 8.19 0.81
N ALA A 82 -6.44 7.41 1.59
CA ALA A 82 -5.60 6.32 1.09
C ALA A 82 -6.40 5.00 0.95
N ALA A 83 -7.27 4.68 1.90
CA ALA A 83 -7.97 3.41 1.96
C ALA A 83 -9.07 3.28 0.91
N ILE A 84 -9.90 4.32 0.74
CA ILE A 84 -11.03 4.29 -0.19
C ILE A 84 -10.55 4.05 -1.63
N PRO A 85 -9.56 4.78 -2.18
CA PRO A 85 -9.08 4.52 -3.54
C PRO A 85 -8.47 3.13 -3.75
N ALA A 86 -7.89 2.52 -2.71
CA ALA A 86 -7.40 1.14 -2.82
C ALA A 86 -8.56 0.13 -2.91
N ILE A 87 -9.63 0.36 -2.14
CA ILE A 87 -10.85 -0.44 -2.19
C ILE A 87 -11.52 -0.29 -3.55
N ASP A 88 -11.66 0.94 -4.04
CA ASP A 88 -12.26 1.26 -5.35
C ASP A 88 -11.45 0.64 -6.51
N ALA A 89 -10.12 0.57 -6.37
CA ALA A 89 -9.24 -0.13 -7.31
C ALA A 89 -9.36 -1.66 -7.27
N GLY A 90 -10.28 -2.20 -6.47
CA GLY A 90 -10.58 -3.62 -6.41
C GLY A 90 -9.65 -4.43 -5.51
N ILE A 91 -8.76 -3.79 -4.74
CA ILE A 91 -7.87 -4.45 -3.79
C ILE A 91 -8.72 -5.00 -2.62
N LYS A 92 -8.63 -6.31 -2.37
CA LYS A 92 -9.57 -7.02 -1.50
C LYS A 92 -9.19 -6.99 -0.02
N LEU A 93 -7.94 -6.69 0.31
CA LEU A 93 -7.47 -6.56 1.69
C LEU A 93 -6.69 -5.26 1.87
N THR A 94 -7.19 -4.40 2.75
CA THR A 94 -6.51 -3.16 3.13
C THR A 94 -6.06 -3.26 4.59
N VAL A 95 -4.77 -3.12 4.83
CA VAL A 95 -4.15 -3.16 6.16
C VAL A 95 -3.84 -1.74 6.63
N LEU A 96 -4.62 -1.27 7.61
CA LEU A 96 -4.51 0.05 8.22
C LEU A 96 -3.55 -0.01 9.41
N VAL A 97 -2.32 0.48 9.23
CA VAL A 97 -1.31 0.55 10.30
C VAL A 97 -1.38 1.81 11.18
N PRO A 98 -1.80 3.00 10.70
CA PRO A 98 -1.69 4.22 11.49
C PRO A 98 -2.54 4.17 12.76
N ASP A 99 -2.00 4.71 13.85
CA ASP A 99 -2.72 4.90 15.10
C ASP A 99 -3.51 6.22 15.10
N ARG A 100 -4.47 6.34 16.02
CA ARG A 100 -5.26 7.58 16.24
C ARG A 100 -6.02 8.09 15.00
N VAL A 101 -6.47 7.18 14.14
CA VAL A 101 -7.42 7.49 13.07
C VAL A 101 -8.72 8.01 13.71
N PRO A 102 -9.26 9.16 13.26
CA PRO A 102 -10.56 9.63 13.73
C PRO A 102 -11.62 8.55 13.57
N VAL A 103 -12.45 8.34 14.60
CA VAL A 103 -13.51 7.31 14.56
C VAL A 103 -14.44 7.52 13.35
N TRP A 104 -14.75 8.78 13.01
CA TRP A 104 -15.57 9.14 11.84
C TRP A 104 -14.96 8.76 10.49
N ASP A 105 -13.65 8.53 10.42
CA ASP A 105 -12.99 8.09 9.19
C ASP A 105 -12.96 6.57 9.05
N ALA A 106 -13.23 5.84 10.15
CA ALA A 106 -13.25 4.39 10.21
C ALA A 106 -14.68 3.80 10.26
N MET A 107 -15.71 4.64 10.41
CA MET A 107 -17.12 4.26 10.45
C MET A 107 -17.81 4.37 9.09
#